data_AF-A0A1F5ENB3-F1
#
_entry.id   AF-A0A1F5ENB3-F1
#
_cell.length_a   1.000
_cell.length_b   1.000
_cell.length_c   1.000
_cell.angle_alpha   90.00
_cell.angle_beta   90.00
_cell.angle_gamma   90.00
#
_symmetry.space_group_name_H-M   'P 1'
#
loop_
_entity.id
_entity.type
_entity.pdbx_description
1 polymer ?
#
loop_
_entity_poly.entity_id
_entity_poly.type
_entity_poly.pdbx_seq_one_letter_code
_entity_poly.pdbx_strand_id
1 'polypeptide(L)' 'MSLKGMLMRKMLKSQMKGVPEAEQEKIFKIIEENPELFQKIATEVQEKMKGGKDQMSATMEVMGKYQSELKNILG' A
#
# COMPACT_ATOMS: atom_id res chain seq x y z
N MET A 1 -16.89 3.16 10.13
CA MET A 1 -15.47 3.32 10.50
C MET A 1 -15.34 3.32 12.03
N SER A 2 -14.54 2.44 12.62
CA SER A 2 -14.31 2.42 14.08
C SER A 2 -13.17 3.37 14.49
N LEU A 3 -13.11 3.76 15.76
CA LEU A 3 -12.00 4.57 16.34
C LEU A 3 -10.62 3.99 16.01
N LYS A 4 -10.52 2.65 15.92
CA LYS A 4 -9.30 1.91 15.58
C LYS A 4 -8.81 2.21 14.17
N GLY A 5 -9.74 2.37 13.21
CA GLY A 5 -9.44 2.74 11.83
C GLY A 5 -8.89 4.16 11.71
N MET A 6 -9.40 5.11 12.50
CA MET A 6 -8.89 6.49 12.53
C MET A 6 -7.48 6.59 13.12
N LEU A 7 -7.18 5.83 14.18
CA LEU A 7 -5.83 5.81 14.77
C LEU A 7 -4.80 5.16 13.84
N MET A 8 -5.16 4.04 13.19
CA MET A 8 -4.30 3.45 12.16
C MET A 8 -4.10 4.41 10.98
N ARG A 9 -5.15 5.11 10.52
CA ARG A 9 -5.02 6.16 9.51
C ARG A 9 -3.97 7.18 9.89
N LYS A 10 -4.07 7.76 11.08
CA LYS A 10 -3.17 8.82 11.54
C LYS A 10 -1.72 8.33 11.71
N MET A 11 -1.52 7.10 12.19
CA MET A 11 -0.19 6.49 12.29
C MET A 11 0.44 6.29 10.91
N LEU A 12 -0.30 5.68 9.98
CA LEU A 12 0.17 5.43 8.62
C LEU A 12 0.45 6.74 7.87
N LYS A 13 -0.40 7.77 8.01
CA LYS A 13 -0.13 9.13 7.50
C LYS A 13 1.20 9.69 8.03
N SER A 14 1.52 9.43 9.30
CA SER A 14 2.75 9.92 9.93
C SER A 14 4.02 9.19 9.45
N GLN A 15 3.88 7.92 9.00
CA GLN A 15 4.95 7.15 8.38
C GLN A 15 5.08 7.44 6.88
N MET A 16 3.98 7.82 6.23
CA MET A 16 3.92 8.26 4.84
C MET A 16 4.17 9.77 4.69
N LYS A 17 4.95 10.38 5.58
CA LYS A 17 5.35 11.80 5.47
C LYS A 17 6.07 12.02 4.13
N GLY A 18 5.46 12.80 3.25
CA GLY A 18 5.96 13.06 1.88
C GLY A 18 5.12 12.42 0.78
N VAL A 19 4.22 11.48 1.12
CA VAL A 19 3.22 10.93 0.19
C VAL A 19 1.98 11.84 0.20
N PRO A 20 1.49 12.33 -0.95
CA PRO A 20 0.29 13.16 -1.03
C PRO A 20 -0.94 12.51 -0.37
N GLU A 21 -1.81 13.30 0.25
CA GLU A 21 -3.01 12.77 0.93
C GLU A 21 -3.92 11.96 -0.01
N ALA A 22 -4.01 12.36 -1.28
CA ALA A 22 -4.76 11.63 -2.30
C ALA A 22 -4.20 10.21 -2.55
N GLU A 23 -2.88 10.02 -2.42
CA GLU A 23 -2.25 8.70 -2.53
C GLU A 23 -2.45 7.87 -1.26
N GLN A 24 -2.40 8.51 -0.09
CA GLN A 24 -2.69 7.86 1.18
C GLN A 24 -4.13 7.31 1.20
N GLU A 25 -5.11 8.09 0.72
CA GLU A 25 -6.50 7.63 0.63
C GLU A 25 -6.70 6.47 -0.34
N LYS A 26 -5.98 6.44 -1.46
CA LYS A 26 -5.98 5.29 -2.37
C LYS A 26 -5.48 4.03 -1.68
N ILE A 27 -4.37 4.13 -0.92
CA ILE A 27 -3.84 2.99 -0.15
C ILE A 27 -4.89 2.52 0.87
N PHE A 28 -5.56 3.42 1.58
CA PHE A 28 -6.64 3.04 2.50
C PHE A 28 -7.79 2.35 1.81
N LYS A 29 -8.24 2.85 0.66
CA LYS A 29 -9.30 2.21 -0.12
C LYS A 29 -8.90 0.80 -0.57
N ILE A 30 -7.67 0.60 -1.02
CA ILE A 30 -7.17 -0.74 -1.39
C ILE A 30 -7.21 -1.68 -0.18
N ILE A 31 -6.78 -1.22 1.00
CA ILE A 31 -6.82 -2.03 2.24
C ILE A 31 -8.26 -2.35 2.65
N GLU A 32 -9.18 -1.40 2.51
CA GLU A 32 -10.60 -1.56 2.87
C GLU A 32 -11.34 -2.49 1.90
N GLU A 33 -11.11 -2.37 0.59
CA GLU A 33 -11.76 -3.16 -0.46
C GLU A 33 -11.12 -4.54 -0.63
N ASN A 34 -9.79 -4.62 -0.58
CA ASN A 34 -9.05 -5.87 -0.80
C ASN A 34 -7.81 -5.97 0.12
N PRO A 35 -8.02 -6.33 1.39
CA PRO A 35 -6.93 -6.48 2.36
C PRO A 35 -5.93 -7.59 1.97
N GLU A 36 -6.39 -8.63 1.27
CA GLU A 36 -5.53 -9.71 0.79
C GLU A 36 -4.53 -9.23 -0.26
N LEU A 37 -4.98 -8.38 -1.20
CA LEU A 37 -4.11 -7.77 -2.19
C LEU A 37 -3.03 -6.92 -1.53
N PHE A 38 -3.39 -6.11 -0.53
CA PHE A 38 -2.41 -5.33 0.22
C PHE A 38 -1.39 -6.24 0.92
N GLN A 39 -1.84 -7.32 1.55
CA GLN A 39 -0.95 -8.27 2.22
C GLN A 39 0.01 -8.96 1.24
N LYS A 40 -0.47 -9.34 0.05
CA LYS A 40 0.37 -9.88 -1.03
C LYS A 40 1.42 -8.86 -1.48
N ILE A 41 1.01 -7.63 -1.75
CA ILE A 41 1.92 -6.53 -2.13
C ILE A 41 2.99 -6.35 -1.05
N ALA A 42 2.59 -6.21 0.22
CA ALA A 42 3.54 -6.02 1.32
C ALA A 42 4.53 -7.18 1.45
N THR A 43 4.06 -8.42 1.30
CA THR A 43 4.89 -9.63 1.38
C THR A 43 5.89 -9.67 0.23
N GLU A 44 5.44 -9.46 -1.00
CA GLU A 44 6.33 -9.46 -2.17
C GLU A 44 7.36 -8.32 -2.11
N VAL A 45 6.95 -7.12 -1.67
CA VAL A 45 7.90 -6.01 -1.49
C VAL A 45 8.96 -6.39 -0.46
N GLN A 46 8.57 -6.98 0.67
CA GLN A 46 9.54 -7.45 1.68
C GLN A 46 10.46 -8.55 1.13
N GLU A 47 9.96 -9.49 0.34
CA GLU A 47 10.78 -10.52 -0.30
C GLU A 47 11.80 -9.92 -1.28
N LYS A 48 11.37 -8.95 -2.09
CA LYS A 48 12.25 -8.23 -3.02
C LYS A 48 13.32 -7.42 -2.26
N MET A 49 12.95 -6.78 -1.16
CA MET A 49 13.88 -6.08 -0.28
C MET A 49 14.89 -7.03 0.37
N LYS A 50 14.44 -8.20 0.85
CA LYS A 50 15.33 -9.26 1.36
C LYS A 50 16.28 -9.79 0.28
N GLY A 51 15.84 -9.80 -0.98
CA GLY A 51 16.65 -10.09 -2.15
C GLY A 51 17.67 -9.00 -2.53
N GLY A 52 17.77 -7.92 -1.74
CA GLY A 52 18.74 -6.85 -1.94
C GLY A 52 18.25 -5.69 -2.80
N LYS A 53 16.98 -5.67 -3.23
CA LYS A 53 16.40 -4.50 -3.90
C LYS A 53 16.12 -3.39 -2.90
N ASP A 54 16.29 -2.15 -3.32
CA ASP A 54 15.85 -1.01 -2.53
C ASP A 54 14.31 -0.99 -2.43
N GLN A 55 13.81 -0.39 -1.34
CA GLN A 55 12.38 -0.35 -1.04
C GLN A 55 11.56 0.31 -2.17
N MET A 56 12.10 1.33 -2.83
CA MET A 56 11.36 2.07 -3.85
C MET A 56 11.23 1.23 -5.13
N SER A 57 12.32 0.61 -5.59
CA SER A 57 12.31 -0.31 -6.74
C SER A 57 11.43 -1.53 -6.49
N ALA A 58 11.54 -2.14 -5.30
CA ALA A 58 10.70 -3.27 -4.92
C ALA A 58 9.20 -2.90 -4.93
N THR A 59 8.87 -1.74 -4.38
CA THR A 59 7.49 -1.24 -4.35
C THR A 59 6.96 -0.96 -5.75
N MET A 60 7.74 -0.29 -6.61
CA MET A 60 7.33 0.00 -7.99
C MET A 60 7.10 -1.28 -8.81
N GLU A 61 7.99 -2.26 -8.68
CA GLU A 61 7.87 -3.53 -9.38
C GLU A 61 6.62 -4.31 -8.97
N VAL A 62 6.36 -4.40 -7.66
CA VAL A 62 5.18 -5.12 -7.14
C VAL A 62 3.90 -4.35 -7.44
N MET A 63 3.87 -3.03 -7.26
CA MET A 63 2.70 -2.22 -7.66
C MET A 63 2.44 -2.30 -9.16
N GLY A 64 3.48 -2.37 -10.00
CA GLY A 64 3.35 -2.61 -11.44
C GLY A 64 2.73 -3.97 -11.75
N LYS A 65 3.18 -5.03 -11.06
CA LYS A 65 2.62 -6.38 -11.18
C LYS A 65 1.12 -6.42 -10.84
N TYR A 66 0.71 -5.70 -9.79
CA TYR A 66 -0.68 -5.63 -9.34
C TYR A 66 -1.46 -4.45 -9.91
N GLN A 67 -0.89 -3.70 -10.86
CA GLN A 67 -1.48 -2.46 -11.36
C GLN A 67 -2.91 -2.67 -11.88
N SER A 68 -3.17 -3.78 -12.58
CA SER A 68 -4.50 -4.10 -13.11
C SER A 68 -5.53 -4.31 -11.99
N GLU A 69 -5.15 -5.02 -10.93
CA GLU A 69 -6.03 -5.27 -9.78
C GLU A 69 -6.27 -3.98 -8.98
N LEU A 70 -5.20 -3.20 -8.77
CA LEU A 70 -5.29 -1.88 -8.14
C LEU A 70 -6.17 -0.93 -8.96
N LYS A 71 -6.08 -0.96 -10.30
CA LYS A 71 -6.91 -0.16 -11.19
C LYS A 71 -8.38 -0.58 -11.14
N ASN A 72 -8.68 -1.86 -10.95
CA ASN A 72 -10.07 -2.32 -10.80
C ASN A 72 -10.69 -1.86 -9.47
N ILE A 73 -9.87 -1.69 -8.42
CA ILE A 73 -10.33 -1.22 -7.11
C ILE A 73 -10.43 0.32 -7.06
N LEU A 74 -9.50 1.02 -7.72
CA LEU A 74 -9.41 2.47 -7.71
C LEU A 74 -10.17 3.16 -8.87
N GLY A 75 -10.61 2.39 -9.87
CA GLY A 75 -11.25 2.84 -11.11
C GLY A 75 -12.75 3.04 -11.01
#